data_AF-A0A6M3IQZ5-F1
#
_entry.id   AF-A0A6M3IQZ5-F1
#
_cell.length_a   1.000
_cell.length_b   1.000
_cell.length_c   1.000
_cell.angle_alpha   90.00
_cell.angle_beta   90.00
_cell.angle_gamma   90.00
#
_symmetry.space_group_name_H-M   'P 1'
#
loop_
_entity.id
_entity.type
_entity.pdbx_description
1 polymer ?
#
loop_
_entity_poly.entity_id
_entity_poly.type
_entity_poly.pdbx_seq_one_letter_code
_entity_poly.pdbx_strand_id
1 'polypeptide(L)' 'MSDPYGRHTSRCECCDGTGIAENKDCLCCSGRGWTVEDLDECKCKGGENEKV' A
#
# COMPACT_ATOMS: atom_id res chain seq x y z
N MET A 1 -13.10 -1.27 -3.08
CA MET A 1 -13.44 -0.04 -3.85
C MET A 1 -12.86 -0.21 -5.24
N SER A 2 -13.20 0.65 -6.20
CA SER A 2 -12.57 0.63 -7.53
C SER A 2 -12.05 2.02 -7.85
N ASP A 3 -10.88 2.09 -8.47
CA ASP A 3 -10.33 3.37 -8.93
C ASP A 3 -11.01 3.84 -10.24
N PRO A 4 -10.68 5.04 -10.76
CA PRO A 4 -11.27 5.57 -12.00
C PRO A 4 -11.03 4.71 -13.24
N TYR A 5 -10.10 3.74 -13.17
CA TYR A 5 -9.78 2.79 -14.24
C TYR A 5 -10.46 1.44 -14.03
N GLY A 6 -11.33 1.31 -13.02
CA GLY A 6 -12.04 0.07 -12.71
C GLY A 6 -11.18 -0.99 -12.02
N ARG A 7 -9.98 -0.65 -11.56
CA ARG A 7 -9.10 -1.60 -10.88
C ARG A 7 -9.56 -1.81 -9.44
N HIS A 8 -9.50 -3.05 -8.96
CA HIS A 8 -9.84 -3.37 -7.58
C HIS A 8 -8.86 -2.71 -6.63
N THR A 9 -9.40 -1.86 -5.75
CA THR A 9 -8.64 -1.18 -4.71
C THR A 9 -9.05 -1.64 -3.32
N SER A 10 -8.03 -1.86 -2.50
CA SER A 10 -8.14 -2.24 -1.11
C SER A 10 -7.54 -1.15 -0.23
N ARG A 11 -8.05 -1.00 0.99
CA ARG A 11 -7.48 -0.06 1.96
C ARG A 11 -6.03 -0.48 2.23
N CYS A 12 -5.10 0.46 2.18
CA CYS A 12 -3.71 0.17 2.47
C CYS A 12 -3.56 -0.17 3.95
N GLU A 13 -3.19 -1.41 4.26
CA GLU A 13 -3.08 -1.89 5.65
C GLU A 13 -1.93 -1.21 6.42
N CYS A 14 -0.87 -0.76 5.73
CA CYS A 14 0.28 -0.09 6.35
C CYS A 14 -0.06 1.25 7.01
N CYS A 15 -0.98 1.99 6.42
CA CYS A 15 -1.36 3.33 6.88
C CYS A 15 -2.82 3.37 7.30
N ASP A 16 -3.49 2.21 7.35
CA ASP A 16 -4.92 2.07 7.58
C ASP A 16 -5.72 3.11 6.77
N GLY A 17 -5.50 3.22 5.47
CA GLY A 17 -6.28 4.17 4.65
C GLY A 17 -5.88 5.64 4.73
N THR A 18 -4.99 6.03 5.64
CA THR A 18 -4.65 7.45 5.85
C THR A 18 -3.69 8.02 4.81
N GLY A 19 -2.94 7.14 4.11
CA GLY A 19 -1.84 7.56 3.24
C GLY A 19 -0.57 7.92 4.01
N ILE A 20 -0.60 8.00 5.34
CA ILE A 20 0.55 8.39 6.18
C ILE A 20 0.96 7.20 7.06
N ALA A 21 2.24 6.84 7.02
CA ALA A 21 2.85 5.87 7.94
C ALA A 21 4.08 6.53 8.58
N GLU A 22 4.24 6.43 9.91
CA GLU A 22 5.39 7.01 10.63
C GLU A 22 5.61 8.52 10.36
N ASN A 23 4.53 9.30 10.31
CA ASN A 23 4.55 10.74 9.95
C ASN A 23 5.14 11.07 8.58
N LYS A 24 5.20 10.10 7.67
CA LYS A 24 5.62 10.28 6.27
C LYS A 24 4.60 9.64 5.33
N ASP A 25 4.68 9.97 4.04
CA ASP A 25 3.88 9.29 3.04
C ASP A 25 4.15 7.78 3.09
N CYS A 26 3.07 7.01 3.14
CA CYS A 26 3.14 5.57 3.18
C CYS A 26 3.69 5.08 1.83
N LEU A 27 4.93 4.56 1.84
CA LEU A 27 5.61 4.07 0.64
C LEU A 27 4.78 2.99 -0.10
N CYS A 28 4.05 2.19 0.66
CA CYS A 28 3.25 1.07 0.20
C CYS A 28 2.09 1.45 -0.73
N CYS A 29 1.48 2.61 -0.46
CA CYS A 29 0.42 3.18 -1.31
C CYS A 29 0.85 4.51 -1.94
N SER A 30 2.12 4.90 -1.79
CA SER A 30 2.67 6.18 -2.22
C SER A 30 1.82 7.39 -1.76
N GLY A 31 1.37 7.38 -0.50
CA GLY A 31 0.55 8.46 0.04
C GLY A 31 -0.96 8.39 -0.29
N ARG A 32 -1.41 7.42 -1.11
CA ARG A 32 -2.82 7.35 -1.54
C ARG A 32 -3.77 6.90 -0.42
N GLY A 33 -3.33 5.99 0.44
CA GLY A 33 -4.20 5.32 1.42
C GLY A 33 -4.90 4.06 0.90
N TRP A 34 -4.82 3.76 -0.39
CA TRP A 34 -5.31 2.50 -0.97
C TRP A 34 -4.27 1.86 -1.87
N THR A 35 -4.35 0.54 -1.99
CA THR A 35 -3.53 -0.28 -2.88
C THR A 35 -4.39 -0.88 -3.98
N VAL A 36 -3.81 -1.03 -5.16
CA VAL A 36 -4.35 -1.77 -6.28
C VAL A 36 -3.67 -3.14 -6.28
N GLU A 37 -4.43 -4.22 -6.14
CA GLU A 37 -3.90 -5.58 -5.90
C GLU A 37 -2.88 -6.03 -6.97
N ASP A 38 -3.08 -5.60 -8.22
CA ASP A 38 -2.23 -5.95 -9.36
C ASP A 38 -1.06 -4.97 -9.64
N LEU A 39 -0.98 -3.82 -8.94
CA LEU A 39 0.02 -2.78 -9.22
C LEU A 39 0.83 -2.34 -8.02
N ASP A 40 0.26 -2.47 -6.82
CA ASP A 40 0.88 -2.00 -5.59
C ASP A 40 1.44 -3.19 -4.82
N GLU A 41 2.75 -3.43 -4.98
CA GLU A 41 3.48 -4.42 -4.17
C GLU A 41 3.66 -3.91 -2.74
N CYS A 42 2.63 -4.15 -1.93
CA CYS A 42 2.60 -3.58 -0.59
C CYS A 42 3.30 -4.50 0.43
N LYS A 43 4.59 -4.26 0.68
CA LYS A 43 5.38 -4.97 1.70
C LYS A 43 5.20 -4.36 3.10
N CYS A 44 3.99 -4.39 3.63
CA CYS A 44 3.67 -3.90 5.00
C CYS A 44 4.21 -4.79 6.11
N LYS A 45 4.44 -6.06 5.83
CA LYS A 45 5.07 -6.96 6.78
C LYS A 45 6.57 -6.90 6.52
N GLY A 46 7.34 -6.51 7.53
CA GLY A 46 8.75 -6.82 7.60
C GLY A 46 8.91 -8.30 7.25
N GLY A 47 9.43 -8.54 6.06
CA GLY A 47 9.74 -9.86 5.54
C GLY A 47 11.21 -9.80 5.18
N GLU A 48 12.03 -10.17 6.16
CA GLU A 48 13.38 -10.69 5.91
C GLU A 48 13.32 -11.64 4.70
N ASN A 49 13.85 -11.22 3.56
CA ASN A 49 14.19 -12.10 2.43
C ASN A 49 15.22 -11.39 1.55
N GLU A 50 16.30 -10.92 2.17
CA GLU A 50 17.63 -11.05 1.55
C GLU A 50 18.17 -12.39 2.06
N LYS A 51 17.91 -13.47 1.31
CA LYS A 51 18.74 -14.67 1.46
C LYS A 51 20.12 -14.32 0.90
N VAL A 52 21.11 -14.29 1.79
CA VAL A 52 22.52 -14.58 1.50
C VAL A 52 22.65 -15.85 0.66
#